data_AF-A0A497R6G4-F1
#
_entry.id   AF-A0A497R6G4-F1
#
_cell.length_a   1.000
_cell.length_b   1.000
_cell.length_c   1.000
_cell.angle_alpha   90.00
_cell.angle_beta   90.00
_cell.angle_gamma   90.00
#
_symmetry.space_group_name_H-M   'P 1'
#
loop_
_entity.id
_entity.type
_entity.pdbx_description
1 polymer ?
#
loop_
_entity_poly.entity_id
_entity_poly.type
_entity_poly.pdbx_seq_one_letter_code
_entity_poly.pdbx_strand_id
1 'polypeptide(L)'
;MGKCDFEGCDRTEVLLFKCKYCHKSFCRIHRLPENHNCEKLHLSVSPLSSKPKIVDAEYEIVEEASLSEEEQTHFEEAPKKSWKEKRIERRQRRAEERLKRNSRKAYHKKRPLSWENSDFIYAADKTGNVFTAKPEERIFKDRMFFSAIGDHFTVGHEVFDFLLGLLAISVPWGLMAKLIYHFNRWYYVPVLIALAAIIYSIHILPQKWIGNRFGVHSRFVLSKIGLIITLISHVSPIRFYTPGALVIPEIYYIHRKHRGLISIVGVLINLALGITFLFLGIFLKVSINDISLLFLSSSYLISQILIVAILPFRLTLGRRIFDWRPAVYYVLLILILGLMVGTFLELILVF
;
A
#
# COMPACT_ATOMS: atom_id res chain seq x y z
N MET A 1 2.96 20.76 -15.54
CA MET A 1 4.04 19.75 -15.45
C MET A 1 5.32 20.49 -15.06
N GLY A 2 6.16 19.91 -14.20
CA GLY A 2 7.40 20.56 -13.76
C GLY A 2 8.61 20.09 -14.57
N LYS A 3 9.58 20.98 -14.82
CA LYS A 3 10.85 20.67 -15.50
C LYS A 3 11.90 20.20 -14.50
N CYS A 4 12.77 19.27 -14.91
CA CYS A 4 13.92 18.83 -14.13
C CYS A 4 15.00 19.92 -14.09
N ASP A 5 15.56 20.19 -12.91
CA ASP A 5 16.65 21.16 -12.69
C ASP A 5 18.05 20.60 -13.02
N PHE A 6 18.13 19.45 -13.70
CA PHE A 6 19.42 18.87 -14.10
C PHE A 6 19.81 19.39 -15.47
N GLU A 7 21.05 19.85 -15.61
CA GLU A 7 21.58 20.37 -16.86
C GLU A 7 21.51 19.31 -17.97
N GLY A 8 20.95 19.68 -19.12
CA GLY A 8 20.74 18.75 -20.24
C GLY A 8 19.53 17.82 -20.12
N CYS A 9 18.65 18.00 -19.12
CA CYS A 9 17.43 17.22 -18.97
C CYS A 9 16.17 17.99 -19.38
N ASP A 10 15.58 17.64 -20.52
CA ASP A 10 14.31 18.23 -20.99
C ASP A 10 13.05 17.47 -20.57
N ARG A 11 13.19 16.49 -19.67
CA ARG A 11 12.03 15.78 -19.11
C ARG A 11 11.14 16.73 -18.30
N THR A 12 9.86 16.74 -18.65
CA THR A 12 8.80 17.34 -17.86
C THR A 12 7.97 16.22 -17.23
N GLU A 13 7.88 16.22 -15.91
CA GLU A 13 7.16 15.19 -15.16
C GLU A 13 6.01 15.81 -14.35
N VAL A 14 4.98 15.00 -14.12
CA VAL A 14 3.86 15.36 -13.24
C VAL A 14 4.31 15.37 -11.78
N LEU A 15 5.33 14.59 -11.44
CA LEU A 15 5.92 14.47 -10.11
C LEU A 15 7.42 14.78 -10.18
N LEU A 16 7.84 15.88 -9.56
CA LEU A 16 9.26 16.18 -9.32
C LEU A 16 9.65 15.84 -7.88
N PHE A 17 10.90 15.44 -7.71
CA PHE A 17 11.48 15.09 -6.43
C PHE A 17 12.44 16.19 -5.98
N LYS A 18 12.20 16.76 -4.79
CA LYS A 18 13.07 17.79 -4.23
C LYS A 18 14.24 17.13 -3.49
N CYS A 19 15.47 17.44 -3.89
CA CYS A 19 16.67 16.93 -3.23
C CYS A 19 16.77 17.48 -1.80
N LYS A 20 17.11 16.62 -0.82
CA LYS A 20 17.27 17.04 0.59
C LYS A 20 18.50 17.91 0.82
N TYR A 21 19.48 17.86 -0.08
CA TYR A 21 20.76 18.55 0.09
C TYR A 21 20.80 19.88 -0.68
N CYS A 22 20.59 19.86 -2.01
CA CYS A 22 20.64 21.06 -2.84
C CYS A 22 19.27 21.76 -3.02
N HIS A 23 18.17 21.14 -2.55
CA HIS A 23 16.80 21.69 -2.62
C HIS A 23 16.25 21.99 -4.03
N LYS A 24 16.98 21.60 -5.09
CA LYS A 24 16.50 21.60 -6.48
C LYS A 24 15.55 20.44 -6.75
N SER A 25 14.74 20.55 -7.80
CA SER A 25 13.66 19.63 -8.18
C SER A 25 14.04 18.82 -9.42
N PHE A 26 13.98 17.50 -9.32
CA PHE A 26 14.48 16.60 -10.36
C PHE A 26 13.43 15.58 -10.82
N CYS A 27 13.55 15.13 -12.07
CA CYS A 27 12.77 14.03 -12.63
C CYS A 27 13.12 12.70 -11.95
N ARG A 28 12.34 11.64 -12.23
CA ARG A 28 12.52 10.31 -11.64
C ARG A 28 13.96 9.77 -11.75
N ILE A 29 14.66 10.09 -12.83
CA ILE A 29 16.01 9.58 -13.11
C ILE A 29 17.06 10.37 -12.34
N HIS A 30 16.88 11.68 -12.20
CA HIS A 30 17.83 12.57 -11.54
C HIS A 30 17.48 12.86 -10.06
N ARG A 31 16.49 12.15 -9.48
CA ARG A 31 16.03 12.41 -8.11
C ARG A 31 17.08 12.12 -7.01
N LEU A 32 17.98 11.18 -7.27
CA LEU A 32 19.03 10.80 -6.33
C LEU A 32 20.20 11.80 -6.41
N PRO A 33 20.84 12.16 -5.29
CA PRO A 33 22.00 13.05 -5.25
C PRO A 33 23.11 12.70 -6.25
N GLU A 34 23.36 11.40 -6.43
CA GLU A 34 24.37 10.85 -7.33
C GLU A 34 23.97 11.04 -8.79
N ASN A 35 22.67 11.03 -9.09
CA ASN A 35 22.13 11.09 -10.45
C ASN A 35 21.91 12.52 -10.97
N HIS A 36 22.13 13.55 -10.15
CA HIS A 36 22.09 14.94 -10.60
C HIS A 36 23.36 15.71 -10.27
N ASN A 37 24.46 15.00 -9.97
CA ASN A 37 25.71 15.59 -9.52
C ASN A 37 25.49 16.62 -8.42
N CYS A 38 24.86 16.20 -7.33
CA CYS A 38 24.52 17.10 -6.23
C CYS A 38 25.77 17.81 -5.69
N GLU A 39 25.76 19.13 -5.71
CA GLU A 39 26.82 19.98 -5.14
C GLU A 39 27.12 19.64 -3.66
N LYS A 40 26.13 19.10 -2.95
CA LYS A 40 26.20 18.74 -1.53
C LYS A 40 26.23 17.23 -1.28
N LEU A 41 26.68 16.45 -2.26
CA LEU A 41 26.79 14.99 -2.14
C LEU A 41 27.71 14.55 -0.99
N HIS A 42 28.72 15.35 -0.64
CA HIS A 42 29.62 15.05 0.48
C HIS A 42 28.91 14.93 1.84
N LEU A 43 27.69 15.48 1.99
CA LEU A 43 26.86 15.34 3.18
C LEU A 43 26.14 13.98 3.26
N SER A 44 26.17 13.15 2.21
CA SER A 44 25.52 11.84 2.17
C SER A 44 26.42 10.67 2.59
N VAL A 45 27.69 10.92 2.93
CA VAL A 45 28.64 9.84 3.26
C VAL A 45 28.49 9.40 4.71
N SER A 46 27.94 8.21 4.92
CA SER A 46 27.95 7.53 6.22
C SER A 46 29.39 7.10 6.60
N PRO A 47 29.80 7.17 7.88
CA PRO A 47 31.17 6.85 8.34
C PRO A 47 31.65 5.40 8.07
N LEU A 48 30.79 4.53 7.53
CA LEU A 48 31.05 3.11 7.31
C LEU A 48 31.71 2.78 5.95
N SER A 49 32.07 3.78 5.13
CA SER A 49 32.65 3.58 3.80
C SER A 49 34.14 3.16 3.78
N SER A 50 34.76 2.90 4.94
CA SER A 50 36.17 2.49 4.97
C SER A 50 36.38 0.96 5.01
N LYS A 51 36.60 0.40 3.80
CA LYS A 51 37.43 -0.77 3.40
C LYS A 51 36.78 -2.17 3.24
N PRO A 52 37.39 -3.11 2.45
CA PRO A 52 38.35 -2.97 1.33
C PRO A 52 37.93 -3.70 0.02
N LYS A 53 38.67 -3.45 -1.08
CA LYS A 53 38.51 -4.04 -2.43
C LYS A 53 38.52 -5.58 -2.42
N ILE A 54 37.55 -6.20 -3.10
CA ILE A 54 37.57 -7.62 -3.48
C ILE A 54 38.01 -7.71 -4.94
N VAL A 55 39.01 -8.55 -5.18
CA VAL A 55 39.71 -8.80 -6.45
C VAL A 55 38.80 -9.58 -7.40
N ASP A 56 38.85 -9.24 -8.69
CA ASP A 56 38.04 -9.77 -9.78
C ASP A 56 38.25 -11.28 -9.98
N ALA A 57 37.15 -12.01 -10.16
CA ALA A 57 37.15 -13.37 -10.68
C ALA A 57 36.25 -13.40 -11.93
N GLU A 58 36.89 -13.66 -13.05
CA GLU A 58 36.35 -13.74 -14.41
C GLU A 58 35.45 -14.98 -14.56
N TYR A 59 34.31 -14.85 -15.26
CA TYR A 59 33.39 -15.96 -15.54
C TYR A 59 33.19 -16.10 -17.05
N GLU A 60 33.56 -17.26 -17.59
CA GLU A 60 33.34 -17.66 -18.98
C GLU A 60 31.86 -17.94 -19.27
N ILE A 61 31.39 -17.43 -20.41
CA ILE A 61 30.05 -17.67 -20.96
C ILE A 61 30.12 -18.90 -21.86
N VAL A 62 29.30 -19.93 -21.60
CA VAL A 62 29.12 -21.07 -22.52
C VAL A 62 27.86 -20.84 -23.33
N GLU A 63 28.00 -20.86 -24.66
CA GLU A 63 26.94 -20.70 -25.66
C GLU A 63 25.91 -21.83 -25.65
N GLU A 64 24.64 -21.45 -25.85
CA GLU A 64 23.51 -22.35 -26.08
C GLU A 64 23.63 -23.01 -27.47
N ALA A 65 23.77 -24.34 -27.50
CA ALA A 65 23.59 -25.14 -28.71
C ALA A 65 22.21 -25.82 -28.72
N SER A 66 21.57 -25.70 -29.86
CA SER A 66 20.22 -26.12 -30.28
C SER A 66 19.79 -27.53 -29.87
N LEU A 67 18.56 -27.65 -29.37
CA LEU A 67 17.85 -28.91 -29.18
C LEU A 67 17.22 -29.37 -30.52
N SER A 68 17.53 -30.59 -30.94
CA SER A 68 16.71 -31.35 -31.89
C SER A 68 15.74 -32.25 -31.15
N GLU A 69 14.54 -32.34 -31.70
CA GLU A 69 13.44 -33.20 -31.28
C GLU A 69 13.80 -34.68 -31.48
N GLU A 70 13.58 -35.50 -30.45
CA GLU A 70 13.27 -36.95 -30.45
C GLU A 70 13.93 -37.63 -29.24
N GLU A 71 13.12 -37.92 -28.21
CA GLU A 71 13.09 -39.22 -27.50
C GLU A 71 12.30 -39.08 -26.19
N GLN A 72 10.99 -39.30 -26.30
CA GLN A 72 10.22 -39.83 -25.18
C GLN A 72 10.21 -41.35 -25.32
N THR A 73 10.82 -42.05 -24.37
CA THR A 73 10.32 -43.25 -23.67
C THR A 73 11.48 -44.03 -23.06
N HIS A 74 11.73 -43.87 -21.76
CA HIS A 74 12.18 -44.96 -20.87
C HIS A 74 12.27 -44.43 -19.43
N PHE A 75 11.43 -44.95 -18.54
CA PHE A 75 11.57 -44.76 -17.10
C PHE A 75 12.63 -45.76 -16.62
N GLU A 76 13.87 -45.31 -16.43
CA GLU A 76 14.91 -46.10 -15.76
C GLU A 76 14.89 -45.84 -14.25
N GLU A 77 14.85 -46.92 -13.47
CA GLU A 77 14.96 -46.89 -12.02
C GLU A 77 16.33 -46.35 -11.60
N ALA A 78 16.32 -45.42 -10.64
CA ALA A 78 17.53 -44.74 -10.18
C ALA A 78 18.58 -45.73 -9.62
N PRO A 79 19.87 -45.57 -9.97
CA PRO A 79 20.91 -46.51 -9.58
C PRO A 79 21.11 -46.52 -8.06
N LYS A 80 21.25 -47.74 -7.50
CA LYS A 80 21.45 -47.96 -6.06
C LYS A 80 22.81 -47.39 -5.62
N LYS A 81 22.81 -46.17 -5.06
CA LYS A 81 24.01 -45.49 -4.54
C LYS A 81 24.79 -46.33 -3.52
N SER A 82 26.12 -46.30 -3.66
CA SER A 82 27.09 -47.01 -2.84
C SER A 82 27.10 -46.49 -1.39
N TRP A 83 27.47 -47.34 -0.43
CA TRP A 83 27.54 -46.98 0.99
C TRP A 83 28.51 -45.82 1.27
N LYS A 84 29.56 -45.67 0.44
CA LYS A 84 30.48 -44.53 0.50
C LYS A 84 29.81 -43.21 0.10
N GLU A 85 28.98 -43.23 -0.95
CA GLU A 85 28.25 -42.05 -1.43
C GLU A 85 27.17 -41.61 -0.43
N LYS A 86 26.40 -42.57 0.10
CA LYS A 86 25.41 -42.31 1.17
C LYS A 86 26.07 -41.70 2.42
N ARG A 87 27.32 -42.05 2.71
CA ARG A 87 28.08 -41.50 3.84
C ARG A 87 28.56 -40.06 3.59
N ILE A 88 28.95 -39.73 2.35
CA ILE A 88 29.34 -38.37 1.95
C ILE A 88 28.11 -37.45 1.97
N GLU A 89 26.98 -37.92 1.43
CA GLU A 89 25.72 -37.16 1.38
C GLU A 89 25.19 -36.87 2.81
N ARG A 90 25.28 -37.84 3.73
CA ARG A 90 24.97 -37.62 5.15
C ARG A 90 25.90 -36.61 5.83
N ARG A 91 27.18 -36.57 5.44
CA ARG A 91 28.14 -35.58 5.97
C ARG A 91 27.81 -34.18 5.44
N GLN A 92 27.48 -34.05 4.16
CA GLN A 92 27.06 -32.78 3.55
C GLN A 92 25.76 -32.26 4.17
N ARG A 93 24.73 -33.10 4.34
CA ARG A 93 23.48 -32.70 5.02
C ARG A 93 23.72 -32.19 6.44
N ARG A 94 24.57 -32.86 7.22
CA ARG A 94 24.91 -32.45 8.58
C ARG A 94 25.71 -31.14 8.61
N ALA A 95 26.54 -30.88 7.61
CA ALA A 95 27.27 -29.62 7.47
C ALA A 95 26.32 -28.46 7.12
N GLU A 96 25.38 -28.68 6.19
CA GLU A 96 24.34 -27.70 5.84
C GLU A 96 23.42 -27.38 7.02
N GLU A 97 23.00 -28.38 7.79
CA GLU A 97 22.18 -28.16 8.99
C GLU A 97 22.93 -27.38 10.07
N ARG A 98 24.24 -27.63 10.24
CA ARG A 98 25.10 -26.85 11.14
C ARG A 98 25.23 -25.40 10.68
N LEU A 99 25.41 -25.16 9.38
CA LEU A 99 25.43 -23.81 8.79
C LEU A 99 24.10 -23.08 9.00
N LYS A 100 22.96 -23.72 8.73
CA LYS A 100 21.61 -23.16 8.98
C LYS A 100 21.35 -22.86 10.46
N ARG A 101 21.88 -23.69 11.38
CA ARG A 101 21.75 -23.48 12.82
C ARG A 101 22.64 -22.33 13.30
N ASN A 102 23.86 -22.23 12.78
CA ASN A 102 24.79 -21.15 13.11
C ASN A 102 24.35 -19.79 12.55
N SER A 103 23.78 -19.75 11.34
CA SER A 103 23.22 -18.51 10.77
C SER A 103 22.01 -18.00 11.57
N ARG A 104 21.13 -18.90 12.05
CA ARG A 104 20.02 -18.53 12.96
C ARG A 104 20.50 -18.03 14.32
N LYS A 105 21.54 -18.64 14.90
CA LYS A 105 22.14 -18.16 16.16
C LYS A 105 22.86 -16.82 15.99
N ALA A 106 23.49 -16.58 14.86
CA ALA A 106 24.10 -15.28 14.52
C ALA A 106 23.04 -14.17 14.35
N TYR A 107 21.85 -14.51 13.82
CA TYR A 107 20.73 -13.57 13.68
C TYR A 107 20.15 -13.11 15.03
N HIS A 108 20.06 -14.00 16.02
CA HIS A 108 19.55 -13.64 17.35
C HIS A 108 20.57 -12.93 18.25
N LYS A 109 21.87 -12.99 17.95
CA LYS A 109 22.93 -12.42 18.80
C LYS A 109 23.36 -10.99 18.40
N LYS A 110 22.90 -10.46 17.25
CA LYS A 110 23.14 -9.07 16.87
C LYS A 110 22.07 -8.17 17.51
N ARG A 111 22.51 -7.31 18.43
CA ARG A 111 21.73 -6.19 18.97
C ARG A 111 21.06 -5.41 17.82
N PRO A 112 19.85 -4.86 18.00
CA PRO A 112 19.21 -4.05 16.97
C PRO A 112 20.11 -2.85 16.68
N LEU A 113 20.60 -2.78 15.44
CA LEU A 113 21.32 -1.64 14.89
C LEU A 113 20.39 -0.42 14.92
N SER A 114 20.92 0.71 15.38
CA SER A 114 20.21 1.99 15.43
C SER A 114 19.78 2.43 14.02
N TRP A 115 18.57 2.97 13.95
CA TRP A 115 17.72 3.07 12.77
C TRP A 115 18.05 4.22 11.80
N GLU A 116 19.30 4.67 11.74
CA GLU A 116 19.63 5.97 11.14
C GLU A 116 20.28 5.89 9.75
N ASN A 117 20.70 4.72 9.27
CA ASN A 117 21.38 4.58 7.97
C ASN A 117 21.05 3.25 7.25
N SER A 118 19.97 3.19 6.48
CA SER A 118 19.81 2.08 5.52
C SER A 118 19.17 2.55 4.21
N ASP A 119 20.01 3.00 3.29
CA ASP A 119 19.69 3.33 1.88
C ASP A 119 19.46 2.08 0.99
N PHE A 120 19.39 0.89 1.59
CA PHE A 120 19.15 -0.37 0.88
C PHE A 120 17.74 -0.90 1.19
N ILE A 121 16.85 -0.82 0.19
CA ILE A 121 15.52 -1.47 0.28
C ILE A 121 15.68 -2.94 -0.11
N TYR A 122 15.61 -3.78 0.91
CA TYR A 122 15.63 -5.23 0.82
C TYR A 122 14.34 -5.77 0.19
N ALA A 123 14.43 -6.38 -0.99
CA ALA A 123 13.32 -7.10 -1.61
C ALA A 123 13.36 -8.58 -1.20
N ALA A 124 12.23 -9.15 -0.79
CA ALA A 124 12.14 -10.58 -0.47
C ALA A 124 11.39 -11.34 -1.59
N ASP A 125 11.98 -12.42 -2.08
CA ASP A 125 11.31 -13.31 -3.02
C ASP A 125 10.24 -14.19 -2.33
N LYS A 126 9.51 -14.99 -3.12
CA LYS A 126 8.46 -15.90 -2.61
C LYS A 126 9.00 -17.01 -1.69
N THR A 127 10.32 -17.22 -1.66
CA THR A 127 11.00 -18.19 -0.80
C THR A 127 11.58 -17.58 0.47
N GLY A 128 11.47 -16.24 0.63
CA GLY A 128 11.94 -15.50 1.79
C GLY A 128 13.41 -15.07 1.71
N ASN A 129 14.06 -15.21 0.55
CA ASN A 129 15.40 -14.71 0.34
C ASN A 129 15.37 -13.20 0.12
N VAL A 130 16.21 -12.50 0.86
CA VAL A 130 16.31 -11.04 0.88
C VAL A 130 17.45 -10.61 -0.05
N PHE A 131 17.13 -9.88 -1.10
CA PHE A 131 18.09 -9.32 -2.05
C PHE A 131 18.21 -7.81 -1.87
N THR A 132 19.44 -7.31 -1.95
CA THR A 132 19.74 -5.89 -2.15
C THR A 132 19.58 -5.61 -3.64
N ALA A 133 18.45 -5.03 -4.05
CA ALA A 133 18.30 -4.63 -5.44
C ALA A 133 19.14 -3.37 -5.68
N LYS A 134 20.20 -3.47 -6.49
CA LYS A 134 20.80 -2.27 -7.11
C LYS A 134 19.73 -1.58 -7.98
N PRO A 135 19.72 -0.24 -8.08
CA PRO A 135 18.66 0.50 -8.75
C PRO A 135 18.62 0.31 -10.28
N GLU A 136 19.65 -0.27 -10.89
CA GLU A 136 19.86 -0.23 -12.35
C GLU A 136 18.99 -1.20 -13.16
N GLU A 137 18.51 -2.30 -12.58
CA GLU A 137 17.66 -3.27 -13.34
C GLU A 137 16.15 -3.04 -13.22
N ARG A 138 15.71 -1.86 -12.72
CA ARG A 138 14.28 -1.55 -12.58
C ARG A 138 13.77 -0.50 -13.55
N ILE A 139 14.07 -0.69 -14.84
CA ILE A 139 13.26 -0.15 -15.94
C ILE A 139 11.99 -1.03 -16.07
N PHE A 140 11.17 -1.09 -15.02
CA PHE A 140 9.95 -1.88 -15.02
C PHE A 140 8.82 -1.06 -15.66
N LYS A 141 8.68 -1.21 -16.99
CA LYS A 141 7.52 -0.84 -17.85
C LYS A 141 6.61 0.27 -17.30
N ASP A 142 7.02 1.53 -17.52
CA ASP A 142 6.21 2.74 -17.32
C ASP A 142 4.84 2.71 -18.00
N ARG A 143 4.69 1.95 -19.09
CA ARG A 143 3.42 1.79 -19.80
C ARG A 143 2.31 1.18 -18.93
N MET A 144 2.62 0.33 -17.95
CA MET A 144 1.60 -0.31 -17.10
C MET A 144 1.15 0.62 -15.95
N PHE A 145 2.07 1.46 -15.44
CA PHE A 145 1.78 2.47 -14.42
C PHE A 145 0.92 3.62 -15.00
N PHE A 146 1.27 4.12 -16.18
CA PHE A 146 0.46 5.15 -16.87
C PHE A 146 -0.89 4.62 -17.38
N SER A 147 -0.97 3.36 -17.81
CA SER A 147 -2.25 2.70 -18.15
C SER A 147 -3.20 2.58 -16.95
N ALA A 148 -2.67 2.44 -15.73
CA ALA A 148 -3.47 2.37 -14.51
C ALA A 148 -3.82 3.75 -13.93
N ILE A 149 -3.14 4.83 -14.39
CA ILE A 149 -3.19 6.17 -13.80
C ILE A 149 -3.75 7.23 -14.76
N GLY A 150 -4.19 6.82 -15.96
CA GLY A 150 -4.63 7.74 -17.03
C GLY A 150 -5.62 8.83 -16.61
N ASP A 151 -6.46 8.56 -15.61
CA ASP A 151 -7.51 9.49 -15.14
C ASP A 151 -7.19 10.20 -13.82
N HIS A 152 -6.03 9.94 -13.22
CA HIS A 152 -5.60 10.64 -12.02
C HIS A 152 -5.01 12.00 -12.39
N PHE A 153 -5.50 13.05 -11.74
CA PHE A 153 -5.02 14.40 -11.92
C PHE A 153 -4.58 14.96 -10.59
N THR A 154 -3.61 15.86 -10.65
CA THR A 154 -3.07 16.55 -9.49
C THR A 154 -3.27 18.03 -9.68
N VAL A 155 -3.78 18.71 -8.67
CA VAL A 155 -3.79 20.18 -8.61
C VAL A 155 -2.38 20.73 -8.36
N GLY A 156 -1.48 19.88 -7.85
CA GLY A 156 -0.04 20.15 -7.68
C GLY A 156 0.40 19.74 -6.28
N HIS A 157 -0.33 20.21 -5.27
CA HIS A 157 -0.10 19.89 -3.86
C HIS A 157 -1.03 18.78 -3.39
N GLU A 158 -0.45 17.72 -2.80
CA GLU A 158 -1.19 16.59 -2.24
C GLU A 158 -2.29 17.01 -1.25
N VAL A 159 -2.02 18.05 -0.46
CA VAL A 159 -2.99 18.58 0.51
C VAL A 159 -4.25 19.07 -0.21
N PHE A 160 -4.11 19.73 -1.36
CA PHE A 160 -5.26 20.17 -2.15
C PHE A 160 -6.03 18.99 -2.74
N ASP A 161 -5.34 18.01 -3.32
CA ASP A 161 -5.96 16.80 -3.86
C ASP A 161 -6.78 16.08 -2.77
N PHE A 162 -6.19 15.95 -1.57
CA PHE A 162 -6.85 15.35 -0.41
C PHE A 162 -8.06 16.16 0.07
N LEU A 163 -7.92 17.48 0.21
CA LEU A 163 -9.01 18.36 0.65
C LEU A 163 -10.18 18.35 -0.34
N LEU A 164 -9.91 18.32 -1.65
CA LEU A 164 -10.95 18.22 -2.66
C LEU A 164 -11.69 16.88 -2.56
N GLY A 165 -10.97 15.77 -2.42
CA GLY A 165 -11.59 14.47 -2.20
C GLY A 165 -12.40 14.39 -0.89
N LEU A 166 -11.88 15.01 0.17
CA LEU A 166 -12.53 15.13 1.48
C LEU A 166 -13.87 15.87 1.35
N LEU A 167 -13.86 17.06 0.75
CA LEU A 167 -15.04 17.90 0.54
C LEU A 167 -16.07 17.21 -0.37
N ALA A 168 -15.62 16.50 -1.40
CA ALA A 168 -16.48 15.78 -2.32
C ALA A 168 -17.31 14.67 -1.66
N ILE A 169 -16.85 14.13 -0.53
CA ILE A 169 -17.61 13.15 0.27
C ILE A 169 -18.35 13.84 1.41
N SER A 170 -17.67 14.68 2.19
CA SER A 170 -18.20 15.15 3.47
C SER A 170 -19.37 16.11 3.32
N VAL A 171 -19.29 17.08 2.40
CA VAL A 171 -20.34 18.10 2.22
C VAL A 171 -21.62 17.48 1.66
N PRO A 172 -21.58 16.72 0.54
CA PRO A 172 -22.80 16.13 0.02
C PRO A 172 -23.38 15.08 0.98
N TRP A 173 -22.55 14.35 1.74
CA TRP A 173 -23.06 13.45 2.79
C TRP A 173 -23.90 14.17 3.83
N GLY A 174 -23.39 15.25 4.43
CA GLY A 174 -24.13 15.98 5.46
C GLY A 174 -25.45 16.58 4.95
N LEU A 175 -25.46 17.08 3.72
CA LEU A 175 -26.67 17.61 3.08
C LEU A 175 -27.67 16.51 2.72
N MET A 176 -27.22 15.43 2.09
CA MET A 176 -28.10 14.30 1.71
C MET A 176 -28.63 13.57 2.93
N ALA A 177 -27.84 13.44 3.99
CA ALA A 177 -28.29 12.83 5.24
C ALA A 177 -29.46 13.61 5.85
N LYS A 178 -29.45 14.95 5.82
CA LYS A 178 -30.61 15.76 6.24
C LYS A 178 -31.86 15.48 5.41
N LEU A 179 -31.71 15.32 4.09
CA LEU A 179 -32.83 15.06 3.19
C LEU A 179 -33.39 13.65 3.35
N ILE A 180 -32.53 12.63 3.37
CA ILE A 180 -32.89 11.22 3.44
C ILE A 180 -33.43 10.89 4.83
N TYR A 181 -32.72 11.32 5.88
CA TYR A 181 -33.02 10.96 7.27
C TYR A 181 -33.97 11.92 7.98
N HIS A 182 -34.48 12.94 7.29
CA HIS A 182 -35.45 13.90 7.83
C HIS A 182 -35.06 14.47 9.21
N PHE A 183 -33.76 14.63 9.48
CA PHE A 183 -33.25 15.18 10.75
C PHE A 183 -34.02 16.45 11.09
N ASN A 184 -34.57 16.59 12.29
CA ASN A 184 -35.47 17.70 12.56
C ASN A 184 -34.72 19.06 12.53
N ARG A 185 -33.51 19.08 13.11
CA ARG A 185 -32.72 20.31 13.33
C ARG A 185 -31.54 20.44 12.36
N TRP A 186 -31.29 21.66 11.87
CA TRP A 186 -30.23 21.93 10.88
C TRP A 186 -28.80 21.80 11.42
N TYR A 187 -28.59 21.92 12.74
CA TYR A 187 -27.25 21.82 13.32
C TYR A 187 -26.61 20.42 13.17
N TYR A 188 -27.40 19.39 12.83
CA TYR A 188 -26.86 18.05 12.54
C TYR A 188 -26.05 18.03 11.23
N VAL A 189 -26.35 18.91 10.27
CA VAL A 189 -25.63 18.98 8.99
C VAL A 189 -24.13 19.25 9.18
N PRO A 190 -23.67 20.35 9.83
CA PRO A 190 -22.25 20.58 10.01
C PRO A 190 -21.57 19.49 10.84
N VAL A 191 -22.28 18.87 11.79
CA VAL A 191 -21.76 17.74 12.58
C VAL A 191 -21.50 16.52 11.69
N LEU A 192 -22.44 16.18 10.79
CA LEU A 192 -22.30 15.07 9.86
C LEU A 192 -21.20 15.33 8.81
N ILE A 193 -21.04 16.57 8.35
CA ILE A 193 -19.92 16.96 7.46
C ILE A 193 -18.59 16.75 8.19
N ALA A 194 -18.47 17.23 9.42
CA ALA A 194 -17.25 17.05 10.22
C ALA A 194 -16.94 15.58 10.48
N LEU A 195 -17.95 14.78 10.87
CA LEU A 195 -17.79 13.34 11.07
C LEU A 195 -17.37 12.62 9.79
N ALA A 196 -18.01 12.90 8.66
CA ALA A 196 -17.65 12.31 7.37
C ALA A 196 -16.20 12.64 6.97
N ALA A 197 -15.77 13.88 7.20
CA ALA A 197 -14.39 14.29 6.96
C ALA A 197 -13.40 13.52 7.86
N ILE A 198 -13.72 13.36 9.15
CA ILE A 198 -12.90 12.59 10.09
C ILE A 198 -12.83 11.11 9.67
N ILE A 199 -13.97 10.48 9.34
CA ILE A 199 -14.06 9.08 8.90
C ILE A 199 -13.18 8.84 7.66
N TYR A 200 -13.28 9.70 6.65
CA TYR A 200 -12.48 9.59 5.44
C TYR A 200 -10.98 9.82 5.71
N SER A 201 -10.65 10.77 6.60
CA SER A 201 -9.27 11.02 7.02
C SER A 201 -8.67 9.81 7.76
N ILE A 202 -9.44 9.19 8.66
CA ILE A 202 -9.06 7.96 9.38
C ILE A 202 -8.89 6.77 8.41
N HIS A 203 -9.63 6.75 7.30
CA HIS A 203 -9.42 5.74 6.26
C HIS A 203 -8.03 5.86 5.62
N ILE A 204 -7.56 7.10 5.38
CA ILE A 204 -6.41 7.38 4.51
C ILE A 204 -5.12 7.67 5.26
N LEU A 205 -5.16 8.50 6.30
CA LEU A 205 -3.96 9.02 6.95
C LEU A 205 -3.18 7.96 7.75
N PRO A 206 -3.80 7.02 8.49
CA PRO A 206 -3.05 6.02 9.27
C PRO A 206 -2.14 5.14 8.40
N GLN A 207 -2.64 4.68 7.25
CA GLN A 207 -1.84 3.90 6.31
C GLN A 207 -0.69 4.73 5.70
N LYS A 208 -0.90 6.03 5.44
CA LYS A 208 0.16 6.95 5.00
C LYS A 208 1.22 7.14 6.08
N TRP A 209 0.80 7.36 7.33
CA TRP A 209 1.70 7.55 8.46
C TRP A 209 2.56 6.31 8.71
N ILE A 210 1.94 5.13 8.75
CA ILE A 210 2.66 3.87 8.92
C ILE A 210 3.59 3.58 7.74
N GLY A 211 3.15 3.89 6.51
CA GLY A 211 4.00 3.80 5.32
C GLY A 211 5.27 4.66 5.45
N ASN A 212 5.12 5.93 5.82
CA ASN A 212 6.24 6.83 6.03
C ASN A 212 7.19 6.33 7.13
N ARG A 213 6.67 5.73 8.21
CA ARG A 213 7.50 5.12 9.26
C ARG A 213 8.28 3.90 8.77
N PHE A 214 7.79 3.20 7.76
CA PHE A 214 8.51 2.12 7.09
C PHE A 214 9.39 2.59 5.92
N GLY A 215 9.58 3.90 5.76
CA GLY A 215 10.43 4.48 4.71
C GLY A 215 9.80 4.47 3.32
N VAL A 216 8.52 4.10 3.18
CA VAL A 216 7.82 4.18 1.89
C VAL A 216 7.04 5.46 1.77
N HIS A 217 7.44 6.29 0.81
CA HIS A 217 6.71 7.51 0.49
C HIS A 217 5.38 7.17 -0.19
N SER A 218 4.34 7.88 0.24
CA SER A 218 3.00 7.75 -0.31
C SER A 218 2.45 9.13 -0.64
N ARG A 219 1.60 9.18 -1.67
CA ARG A 219 0.94 10.40 -2.12
C ARG A 219 -0.53 10.11 -2.38
N PHE A 220 -1.41 10.89 -1.79
CA PHE A 220 -2.81 10.92 -2.18
C PHE A 220 -2.96 11.63 -3.52
N VAL A 221 -3.67 10.99 -4.45
CA VAL A 221 -3.91 11.54 -5.79
C VAL A 221 -5.39 11.47 -6.09
N LEU A 222 -5.96 12.58 -6.56
CA LEU A 222 -7.36 12.66 -6.95
C LEU A 222 -7.58 12.01 -8.32
N SER A 223 -8.75 11.40 -8.52
CA SER A 223 -9.16 10.78 -9.78
C SER A 223 -10.28 11.60 -10.40
N LYS A 224 -10.19 11.96 -11.69
CA LYS A 224 -11.30 12.65 -12.39
C LYS A 224 -12.53 11.76 -12.39
N ILE A 225 -12.36 10.53 -12.85
CA ILE A 225 -13.43 9.53 -12.91
C ILE A 225 -13.92 9.20 -11.50
N GLY A 226 -13.01 8.95 -10.55
CA GLY A 226 -13.38 8.65 -9.18
C GLY A 226 -14.18 9.79 -8.52
N LEU A 227 -13.81 11.04 -8.77
CA LEU A 227 -14.52 12.22 -8.29
C LEU A 227 -15.92 12.31 -8.90
N ILE A 228 -16.04 12.14 -10.22
CA ILE A 228 -17.35 12.15 -10.91
C ILE A 228 -18.25 11.03 -10.38
N ILE A 229 -17.73 9.80 -10.29
CA ILE A 229 -18.45 8.65 -9.75
C ILE A 229 -18.89 8.92 -8.31
N THR A 230 -18.01 9.49 -7.48
CA THR A 230 -18.31 9.85 -6.09
C THR A 230 -19.44 10.87 -6.03
N LEU A 231 -19.40 11.93 -6.83
CA LEU A 231 -20.42 12.97 -6.85
C LEU A 231 -21.78 12.43 -7.31
N ILE A 232 -21.83 11.67 -8.41
CA ILE A 232 -23.05 11.03 -8.91
C ILE A 232 -23.59 9.99 -7.89
N SER A 233 -22.71 9.28 -7.21
CA SER A 233 -23.09 8.27 -6.22
C SER A 233 -23.87 8.84 -5.03
N HIS A 234 -23.80 10.14 -4.75
CA HIS A 234 -24.54 10.73 -3.63
C HIS A 234 -26.05 10.66 -3.78
N VAL A 235 -26.55 10.71 -5.03
CA VAL A 235 -27.98 10.57 -5.34
C VAL A 235 -28.40 9.12 -5.54
N SER A 236 -27.44 8.19 -5.54
CA SER A 236 -27.68 6.75 -5.74
C SER A 236 -27.82 6.02 -4.39
N PRO A 237 -28.65 4.97 -4.30
CA PRO A 237 -28.66 4.05 -3.16
C PRO A 237 -27.31 3.33 -2.98
N ILE A 238 -26.65 3.01 -4.09
CA ILE A 238 -25.34 2.35 -4.12
C ILE A 238 -24.26 3.42 -4.27
N ARG A 239 -23.37 3.53 -3.28
CA ARG A 239 -22.41 4.63 -3.17
C ARG A 239 -20.97 4.17 -3.41
N PHE A 240 -20.33 4.71 -4.44
CA PHE A 240 -18.91 4.47 -4.72
C PHE A 240 -18.04 5.65 -4.27
N TYR A 241 -17.65 5.66 -2.99
CA TYR A 241 -16.88 6.75 -2.37
C TYR A 241 -15.36 6.60 -2.54
N THR A 242 -14.88 6.84 -3.76
CA THR A 242 -13.46 6.81 -4.10
C THR A 242 -13.08 7.98 -5.01
N PRO A 243 -13.06 9.22 -4.49
CA PRO A 243 -12.68 10.39 -5.27
C PRO A 243 -11.19 10.38 -5.65
N GLY A 244 -10.37 9.64 -4.91
CA GLY A 244 -8.95 9.45 -5.17
C GLY A 244 -8.40 8.20 -4.49
N ALA A 245 -7.09 8.03 -4.56
CA ALA A 245 -6.40 6.88 -3.98
C ALA A 245 -5.06 7.29 -3.35
N LEU A 246 -4.67 6.57 -2.29
CA LEU A 246 -3.33 6.68 -1.73
C LEU A 246 -2.36 5.78 -2.51
N VAL A 247 -1.57 6.40 -3.39
CA VAL A 247 -0.58 5.72 -4.21
C VAL A 247 0.68 5.49 -3.39
N ILE A 248 1.12 4.23 -3.34
CA ILE A 248 2.35 3.79 -2.65
C ILE A 248 3.18 2.99 -3.66
N PRO A 249 4.07 3.64 -4.44
CA PRO A 249 4.78 2.99 -5.53
C PRO A 249 5.61 1.78 -5.08
N GLU A 250 6.18 1.85 -3.87
CA GLU A 250 7.13 0.87 -3.36
C GLU A 250 6.47 -0.23 -2.51
N ILE A 251 5.14 -0.27 -2.44
CA ILE A 251 4.38 -1.18 -1.57
C ILE A 251 4.67 -2.67 -1.83
N TYR A 252 5.09 -3.01 -3.06
CA TYR A 252 5.42 -4.38 -3.45
C TYR A 252 6.89 -4.76 -3.18
N TYR A 253 7.74 -3.81 -2.81
CA TYR A 253 9.15 -4.06 -2.48
C TYR A 253 9.41 -4.15 -0.98
N ILE A 254 8.45 -3.76 -0.15
CA ILE A 254 8.53 -3.94 1.30
C ILE A 254 8.22 -5.37 1.73
N HIS A 255 8.82 -5.75 2.87
CA HIS A 255 8.60 -7.03 3.52
C HIS A 255 7.10 -7.32 3.73
N ARG A 256 6.69 -8.57 3.46
CA ARG A 256 5.29 -9.01 3.45
C ARG A 256 4.50 -8.58 4.70
N LYS A 257 5.09 -8.62 5.89
CA LYS A 257 4.41 -8.20 7.14
C LYS A 257 4.06 -6.70 7.14
N HIS A 258 4.99 -5.83 6.74
CA HIS A 258 4.76 -4.37 6.70
C HIS A 258 3.72 -4.00 5.64
N ARG A 259 3.75 -4.66 4.48
CA ARG A 259 2.73 -4.51 3.42
C ARG A 259 1.32 -4.77 3.95
N GLY A 260 1.15 -5.88 4.66
CA GLY A 260 -0.11 -6.23 5.29
C GLY A 260 -0.58 -5.16 6.25
N LEU A 261 0.28 -4.73 7.19
CA LEU A 261 -0.05 -3.74 8.21
C LEU A 261 -0.47 -2.39 7.59
N ILE A 262 0.29 -1.88 6.63
CA ILE A 262 -0.07 -0.65 5.89
C ILE A 262 -1.45 -0.83 5.22
N SER A 263 -1.72 -2.01 4.66
CA SER A 263 -2.94 -2.25 3.89
C SER A 263 -4.19 -2.42 4.76
N ILE A 264 -4.07 -2.85 6.01
CA ILE A 264 -5.24 -3.15 6.86
C ILE A 264 -5.55 -2.07 7.88
N VAL A 265 -4.58 -1.23 8.28
CA VAL A 265 -4.75 -0.34 9.43
C VAL A 265 -5.94 0.61 9.31
N GLY A 266 -6.10 1.31 8.18
CA GLY A 266 -7.22 2.23 7.97
C GLY A 266 -8.57 1.50 7.90
N VAL A 267 -8.58 0.26 7.39
CA VAL A 267 -9.77 -0.60 7.34
C VAL A 267 -10.19 -1.04 8.73
N LEU A 268 -9.22 -1.49 9.54
CA LEU A 268 -9.51 -1.98 10.89
C LEU A 268 -10.02 -0.87 11.80
N ILE A 269 -9.42 0.33 11.76
CA ILE A 269 -9.87 1.46 12.58
C ILE A 269 -11.30 1.86 12.20
N ASN A 270 -11.59 1.98 10.90
CA ASN A 270 -12.95 2.32 10.46
C ASN A 270 -13.95 1.19 10.73
N LEU A 271 -13.57 -0.07 10.58
CA LEU A 271 -14.45 -1.20 10.89
C LEU A 271 -14.83 -1.19 12.38
N ALA A 272 -13.86 -0.97 13.28
CA ALA A 272 -14.12 -0.84 14.71
C ALA A 272 -15.01 0.37 15.03
N LEU A 273 -14.75 1.53 14.39
CA LEU A 273 -15.57 2.73 14.55
C LEU A 273 -17.01 2.51 14.07
N GLY A 274 -17.18 1.86 12.91
CA GLY A 274 -18.48 1.55 12.35
C GLY A 274 -19.30 0.61 13.22
N ILE A 275 -18.68 -0.46 13.73
CA ILE A 275 -19.34 -1.38 14.68
C ILE A 275 -19.75 -0.63 15.95
N THR A 276 -18.88 0.22 16.49
CA THR A 276 -19.17 1.04 17.67
C THR A 276 -20.36 1.97 17.43
N PHE A 277 -20.39 2.65 16.29
CA PHE A 277 -21.49 3.54 15.92
C PHE A 277 -22.80 2.79 15.67
N LEU A 278 -22.76 1.58 15.10
CA LEU A 278 -23.95 0.74 14.97
C LEU A 278 -24.53 0.40 16.35
N PHE A 279 -23.70 -0.08 17.28
CA PHE A 279 -24.14 -0.40 18.64
C PHE A 279 -24.68 0.82 19.39
N LEU A 280 -24.01 1.97 19.31
CA LEU A 280 -24.49 3.21 19.92
C LEU A 280 -25.82 3.66 19.30
N GLY A 281 -25.96 3.55 17.98
CA GLY A 281 -27.19 3.84 17.27
C GLY A 281 -28.37 3.00 17.77
N ILE A 282 -28.18 1.68 17.86
CA ILE A 282 -29.18 0.74 18.37
C ILE A 282 -29.52 1.04 19.84
N PHE A 283 -28.52 1.24 20.69
CA PHE A 283 -28.71 1.48 22.12
C PHE A 283 -29.48 2.79 22.39
N LEU A 284 -29.16 3.85 21.64
CA LEU A 284 -29.79 5.17 21.83
C LEU A 284 -31.15 5.30 21.13
N LYS A 285 -31.52 4.34 20.27
CA LYS A 285 -32.78 4.32 19.50
C LYS A 285 -34.02 4.44 20.38
N VAL A 286 -33.96 3.90 21.60
CA VAL A 286 -35.07 3.91 22.56
C VAL A 286 -35.30 5.30 23.18
N SER A 287 -34.26 6.15 23.22
CA SER A 287 -34.26 7.37 24.01
C SER A 287 -34.26 8.64 23.15
N ILE A 288 -33.48 8.67 22.06
CA ILE A 288 -33.25 9.89 21.28
C ILE A 288 -33.13 9.57 19.77
N ASN A 289 -34.19 9.84 19.00
CA ASN A 289 -34.27 9.50 17.57
C ASN A 289 -33.20 10.21 16.73
N ASP A 290 -32.96 11.51 16.91
CA ASP A 290 -31.98 12.23 16.08
C ASP A 290 -30.52 11.81 16.37
N ILE A 291 -30.17 11.51 17.63
CA ILE A 291 -28.80 11.13 17.99
C ILE A 291 -28.51 9.69 17.54
N SER A 292 -29.47 8.77 17.72
CA SER A 292 -29.34 7.42 17.18
C SER A 292 -29.16 7.43 15.66
N LEU A 293 -29.93 8.27 14.96
CA LEU A 293 -29.82 8.46 13.52
C LEU A 293 -28.48 9.04 13.07
N LEU A 294 -27.87 9.93 13.84
CA LEU A 294 -26.50 10.41 13.59
C LEU A 294 -25.49 9.25 13.63
N PHE A 295 -25.57 8.38 14.63
CA PHE A 295 -24.69 7.22 14.74
C PHE A 295 -24.95 6.18 13.64
N LEU A 296 -26.21 5.84 13.37
CA LEU A 296 -26.58 4.89 12.33
C LEU A 296 -26.18 5.38 10.93
N SER A 297 -26.44 6.66 10.61
CA SER A 297 -26.00 7.26 9.34
C SER A 297 -24.48 7.29 9.22
N SER A 298 -23.75 7.63 10.29
CA SER A 298 -22.28 7.61 10.29
C SER A 298 -21.72 6.19 10.11
N SER A 299 -22.33 5.19 10.76
CA SER A 299 -21.96 3.79 10.59
C SER A 299 -22.23 3.30 9.15
N TYR A 300 -23.35 3.73 8.57
CA TYR A 300 -23.65 3.44 7.17
C TYR A 300 -22.63 4.08 6.21
N LEU A 301 -22.22 5.34 6.39
CA LEU A 301 -21.13 5.97 5.62
C LEU A 301 -19.83 5.16 5.70
N ILE A 302 -19.44 4.77 6.92
CA ILE A 302 -18.25 3.95 7.16
C ILE A 302 -18.33 2.65 6.34
N SER A 303 -19.47 1.96 6.38
CA SER A 303 -19.68 0.72 5.63
C SER A 303 -19.51 0.93 4.11
N GLN A 304 -20.00 2.05 3.55
CA GLN A 304 -19.88 2.38 2.13
C GLN A 304 -18.43 2.68 1.72
N ILE A 305 -17.65 3.36 2.57
CA ILE A 305 -16.21 3.57 2.30
C ILE A 305 -15.47 2.23 2.35
N LEU A 306 -15.77 1.38 3.34
CA LEU A 306 -15.10 0.09 3.52
C LEU A 306 -15.41 -0.92 2.42
N ILE A 307 -16.66 -0.98 1.94
CA ILE A 307 -17.04 -1.95 0.91
C ILE A 307 -16.30 -1.67 -0.40
N VAL A 308 -16.17 -0.40 -0.79
CA VAL A 308 -15.42 -0.04 -2.01
C VAL A 308 -13.92 -0.28 -1.81
N ALA A 309 -13.39 0.02 -0.62
CA ALA A 309 -11.98 -0.20 -0.30
C ALA A 309 -11.59 -1.70 -0.38
N ILE A 310 -12.48 -2.62 0.03
CA ILE A 310 -12.22 -4.07 0.03
C ILE A 310 -12.49 -4.74 -1.32
N LEU A 311 -13.03 -4.05 -2.33
CA LEU A 311 -13.20 -4.65 -3.67
C LEU A 311 -11.82 -5.07 -4.23
N PRO A 312 -11.67 -6.23 -4.88
CA PRO A 312 -10.35 -6.77 -5.28
C PRO A 312 -9.86 -6.26 -6.65
N PHE A 313 -9.98 -4.96 -6.92
CA PHE A 313 -9.50 -4.33 -8.16
C PHE A 313 -8.00 -3.97 -8.10
N ARG A 314 -7.35 -3.82 -9.27
CA ARG A 314 -5.88 -3.69 -9.39
C ARG A 314 -5.23 -2.62 -8.50
N LEU A 315 -5.93 -1.53 -8.18
CA LEU A 315 -5.40 -0.40 -7.41
C LEU A 315 -6.00 -0.27 -6.00
N THR A 316 -6.99 -1.08 -5.65
CA THR A 316 -7.69 -0.95 -4.38
C THR A 316 -6.93 -1.62 -3.25
N LEU A 317 -7.31 -1.26 -2.03
CA LEU A 317 -6.78 -1.85 -0.81
C LEU A 317 -7.11 -3.34 -0.72
N GLY A 318 -8.32 -3.74 -1.13
CA GLY A 318 -8.78 -5.12 -1.16
C GLY A 318 -7.86 -6.04 -1.93
N ARG A 319 -7.37 -5.62 -3.09
CA ARG A 319 -6.40 -6.42 -3.86
C ARG A 319 -5.08 -6.61 -3.12
N ARG A 320 -4.56 -5.56 -2.48
CA ARG A 320 -3.33 -5.64 -1.67
C ARG A 320 -3.50 -6.60 -0.48
N ILE A 321 -4.66 -6.60 0.16
CA ILE A 321 -4.97 -7.50 1.28
C ILE A 321 -5.10 -8.94 0.78
N PHE A 322 -5.79 -9.16 -0.34
CA PHE A 322 -5.93 -10.48 -0.96
C PHE A 322 -4.58 -11.08 -1.32
N ASP A 323 -3.73 -10.31 -2.01
CA ASP A 323 -2.37 -10.74 -2.39
C ASP A 323 -1.48 -10.96 -1.14
N TRP A 324 -1.74 -10.25 -0.04
CA TRP A 324 -1.02 -10.45 1.22
C TRP A 324 -1.44 -11.73 1.93
N ARG A 325 -2.72 -11.89 2.26
CA ARG A 325 -3.32 -13.05 2.95
C ARG A 325 -4.82 -13.16 2.61
N PRO A 326 -5.22 -14.12 1.76
CA PRO A 326 -6.63 -14.31 1.37
C PRO A 326 -7.58 -14.55 2.55
N ALA A 327 -7.15 -15.27 3.59
CA ALA A 327 -7.97 -15.49 4.78
C ALA A 327 -8.35 -14.17 5.47
N VAL A 328 -7.41 -13.21 5.59
CA VAL A 328 -7.68 -11.89 6.18
C VAL A 328 -8.65 -11.11 5.30
N TYR A 329 -8.49 -11.20 3.98
CA TYR A 329 -9.40 -10.58 3.02
C TYR A 329 -10.84 -11.04 3.21
N TYR A 330 -11.09 -12.36 3.23
CA TYR A 330 -12.45 -12.88 3.36
C TYR A 330 -13.08 -12.57 4.73
N VAL A 331 -12.30 -12.62 5.81
CA VAL A 331 -12.78 -12.21 7.14
C VAL A 331 -13.21 -10.74 7.13
N LEU A 332 -12.38 -9.85 6.58
CA LEU A 332 -12.72 -8.42 6.48
C LEU A 332 -13.95 -8.20 5.58
N LEU A 333 -14.04 -8.90 4.46
CA LEU A 333 -15.18 -8.82 3.55
C LEU A 333 -16.49 -9.19 4.26
N ILE A 334 -16.51 -10.31 4.99
CA ILE A 334 -17.70 -10.75 5.74
C ILE A 334 -18.07 -9.73 6.82
N LEU A 335 -17.11 -9.24 7.59
CA LEU A 335 -17.38 -8.25 8.65
C LEU A 335 -17.90 -6.92 8.09
N ILE A 336 -17.33 -6.46 6.98
CA ILE A 336 -17.77 -5.22 6.30
C ILE A 336 -19.18 -5.39 5.72
N LEU A 337 -19.48 -6.53 5.09
CA LEU A 337 -20.83 -6.85 4.61
C LEU A 337 -21.83 -6.93 5.75
N GLY A 338 -21.48 -7.57 6.86
CA GLY A 338 -22.31 -7.63 8.07
C GLY A 338 -22.61 -6.25 8.64
N LEU A 339 -21.60 -5.38 8.72
CA LEU A 339 -21.79 -3.98 9.13
C LEU A 339 -22.72 -3.23 8.17
N MET A 340 -22.53 -3.39 6.85
CA MET A 340 -23.36 -2.72 5.84
C MET A 340 -24.82 -3.17 5.91
N VAL A 341 -25.07 -4.49 6.00
CA VAL A 341 -26.42 -5.04 6.11
C VAL A 341 -27.06 -4.64 7.44
N GLY A 342 -26.35 -4.77 8.56
CA GLY A 342 -26.86 -4.41 9.88
C GLY A 342 -27.25 -2.93 9.97
N THR A 343 -26.39 -2.03 9.49
CA THR A 343 -26.70 -0.58 9.46
C THR A 343 -27.85 -0.26 8.52
N PHE A 344 -27.92 -0.90 7.35
CA PHE A 344 -29.01 -0.69 6.40
C PHE A 344 -30.36 -1.13 6.96
N LEU A 345 -30.43 -2.30 7.59
CA LEU A 345 -31.64 -2.80 8.26
C LEU A 345 -32.08 -1.87 9.39
N GLU A 346 -31.16 -1.43 10.25
CA GLU A 346 -31.49 -0.52 11.34
C GLU A 346 -31.99 0.84 10.84
N LEU A 347 -31.41 1.37 9.77
CA LEU A 347 -31.90 2.60 9.15
C LEU A 347 -33.31 2.41 8.61
N ILE A 348 -33.61 1.29 7.92
CA ILE A 348 -34.99 0.99 7.46
C ILE A 348 -35.96 0.94 8.64
N LEU A 349 -35.58 0.32 9.76
CA LEU A 349 -36.45 0.21 10.94
C LEU A 349 -36.68 1.53 11.69
N VAL A 350 -35.92 2.58 11.38
CA VAL A 350 -36.10 3.94 11.95
C VAL A 350 -37.07 4.76 11.08
N PHE A 351 -37.23 4.40 9.80
CA PHE A 351 -38.19 5.00 8.87
C PHE A 351 -39.48 4.18 8.79
#